data_AF-A0A0R3TAS8-F1
#
_entry.id   AF-A0A0R3TAS8-F1
#
_cell.length_a   1.000
_cell.length_b   1.000
_cell.length_c   1.000
_cell.angle_alpha   90.00
_cell.angle_beta   90.00
_cell.angle_gamma   90.00
#
_symmetry.space_group_name_H-M   'P 1'
#
loop_
_entity.id
_entity.type
_entity.pdbx_description
1 polymer ?
#
loop_
_entity_poly.entity_id
_entity_poly.type
_entity_poly.pdbx_seq_one_letter_code
_entity_poly.pdbx_strand_id
1 'polypeptide(L)'
;MIAHTKAILNRVVDLVLCHQSHRYISVFGGPISEISENTAYMSRKFPTVSTIISKTMPVENLMVLRKWQEKMRKQMGDKEFNDYIARVKRLGKDVHQAICDIIQGQRRIEDFSEPIDGYVRSLGTILPHVKATHLVEKDCFHPLLKYRGRLDSINSFNVGESGYVLTEWKTVHESKRVTSLEKAYDAPMQVAAYAGAYNFTRSPDMPEVRQGLIAYAYADGYPADVLILDEVTLEHYFQTWVSRVEAYHQSLRSID
;
A
#
# COMPACT_ATOMS: atom_id res chain seq x y z
N MET A 1 16.00 41.35 14.28
CA MET A 1 16.75 40.29 14.99
C MET A 1 15.86 39.15 15.51
N ILE A 2 14.75 39.43 16.21
CA ILE A 2 13.90 38.41 16.86
C ILE A 2 13.26 37.39 15.87
N ALA A 3 12.86 37.82 14.67
CA ALA A 3 12.28 36.94 13.65
C ALA A 3 13.28 35.92 13.07
N HIS A 4 14.56 36.29 13.00
CA HIS A 4 15.61 35.43 12.47
C HIS A 4 15.96 34.31 13.48
N THR A 5 15.96 34.64 14.77
CA THR A 5 16.21 33.69 15.86
C THR A 5 15.09 32.63 15.98
N LYS A 6 13.82 33.00 15.76
CA LYS A 6 12.69 32.04 15.71
C LYS A 6 12.78 31.07 14.51
N ALA A 7 13.19 31.56 13.35
CA ALA A 7 13.35 30.71 12.16
C ALA A 7 14.51 29.71 12.31
N ILE A 8 15.60 30.13 12.96
CA ILE A 8 16.75 29.25 13.27
C ILE A 8 16.35 28.22 14.33
N LEU A 9 15.62 28.63 15.38
CA LEU A 9 15.15 27.71 16.41
C LEU A 9 14.19 26.65 15.84
N ASN A 10 13.23 27.04 14.98
CA ASN A 10 12.34 26.09 14.30
C ASN A 10 13.11 25.13 13.38
N ARG A 11 14.12 25.63 12.63
CA ARG A 11 14.98 24.77 11.81
C ARG A 11 15.80 23.79 12.64
N VAL A 12 16.31 24.21 13.79
CA VAL A 12 17.08 23.35 14.70
C VAL A 12 16.17 22.34 15.39
N VAL A 13 14.94 22.71 15.76
CA VAL A 13 13.93 21.78 16.29
C VAL A 13 13.51 20.77 15.21
N ASP A 14 13.29 21.20 13.96
CA ASP A 14 13.02 20.32 12.82
C ASP A 14 14.19 19.36 12.53
N LEU A 15 15.45 19.84 12.64
CA LEU A 15 16.65 19.04 12.43
C LEU A 15 16.90 18.02 13.57
N VAL A 16 16.66 18.42 14.82
CA VAL A 16 16.83 17.56 16.00
C VAL A 16 15.71 16.50 16.06
N LEU A 17 14.47 16.85 15.70
CA LEU A 17 13.39 15.87 15.53
C LEU A 17 13.65 14.93 14.35
N CYS A 18 14.19 15.43 13.23
CA CYS A 18 14.43 14.62 12.03
C CYS A 18 15.50 13.53 12.22
N HIS A 19 16.48 13.69 13.11
CA HIS A 19 17.55 12.71 13.29
C HIS A 19 17.41 11.76 14.49
N GLN A 20 16.50 12.03 15.45
CA GLN A 20 16.27 11.13 16.59
C GLN A 20 14.83 10.58 16.72
N SER A 21 13.83 11.10 15.98
CA SER A 21 12.40 10.79 16.22
C SER A 21 11.82 9.61 15.43
N HIS A 22 12.44 9.17 14.34
CA HIS A 22 11.82 8.19 13.44
C HIS A 22 11.75 6.77 14.04
N ARG A 23 12.67 6.43 14.96
CA ARG A 23 12.73 5.12 15.65
C ARG A 23 11.56 4.83 16.60
N TYR A 24 10.64 5.77 16.82
CA TYR A 24 9.52 5.63 17.78
C TYR A 24 8.14 5.86 17.15
N ILE A 25 8.04 6.05 15.83
CA ILE A 25 6.74 6.21 15.18
C ILE A 25 6.13 4.83 14.99
N SER A 26 5.01 4.55 15.66
CA SER A 26 4.25 3.31 15.53
C SER A 26 3.16 3.42 14.47
N VAL A 27 2.77 2.28 13.88
CA VAL A 27 1.62 2.18 12.97
C VAL A 27 0.29 2.54 13.66
N PHE A 28 0.27 2.51 15.01
CA PHE A 28 -0.86 2.87 15.86
C PHE A 28 -0.69 4.25 16.54
N GLY A 29 0.27 5.07 16.09
CA GLY A 29 0.62 6.35 16.73
C GLY A 29 -0.36 7.52 16.52
N GLY A 30 -1.62 7.27 16.16
CA GLY A 30 -2.62 8.30 15.85
C GLY A 30 -4.00 8.04 16.48
N PRO A 31 -5.01 8.87 16.20
CA PRO A 31 -4.98 9.98 15.26
C PRO A 31 -4.35 11.22 15.88
N ILE A 32 -3.85 12.14 15.05
CA ILE A 32 -3.54 13.49 15.54
C ILE A 32 -4.83 14.30 15.74
N SER A 33 -4.83 15.16 16.76
CA SER A 33 -6.03 15.91 17.14
C SER A 33 -6.53 16.86 16.04
N GLU A 34 -5.63 17.46 15.24
CA GLU A 34 -6.00 18.39 14.17
C GLU A 34 -5.04 18.29 12.97
N ILE A 35 -5.60 18.15 11.76
CA ILE A 35 -4.87 18.27 10.50
C ILE A 35 -5.21 19.63 9.90
N SER A 36 -4.23 20.53 9.79
CA SER A 36 -4.46 21.81 9.11
C SER A 36 -4.74 21.59 7.61
N GLU A 37 -5.63 22.39 7.00
CA GLU A 37 -5.88 22.35 5.55
C GLU A 37 -4.60 22.55 4.73
N ASN A 38 -3.67 23.37 5.24
CA ASN A 38 -2.35 23.57 4.64
C ASN A 38 -1.54 22.25 4.60
N THR A 39 -1.58 21.45 5.67
CA THR A 39 -0.93 20.14 5.72
C THR A 39 -1.53 19.19 4.67
N ALA A 40 -2.85 19.17 4.53
CA ALA A 40 -3.53 18.34 3.53
C ALA A 40 -3.23 18.80 2.08
N TYR A 41 -3.08 20.11 1.84
CA TYR A 41 -2.67 20.63 0.54
C TYR A 41 -1.21 20.27 0.22
N MET A 42 -0.32 20.45 1.20
CA MET A 42 1.10 20.16 1.07
C MET A 42 1.38 18.67 0.86
N SER A 43 0.54 17.79 1.40
CA SER A 43 0.70 16.34 1.25
C SER A 43 0.64 15.88 -0.21
N ARG A 44 0.01 16.64 -1.12
CA ARG A 44 -0.01 16.33 -2.57
C ARG A 44 1.39 16.30 -3.19
N LYS A 45 2.35 17.02 -2.59
CA LYS A 45 3.75 17.05 -3.01
C LYS A 45 4.57 15.90 -2.42
N PHE A 46 4.02 15.15 -1.48
CA PHE A 46 4.71 14.00 -0.91
C PHE A 46 4.88 12.89 -1.95
N PRO A 47 5.99 12.13 -1.90
CA PRO A 47 6.15 10.92 -2.70
C PRO A 47 5.06 9.89 -2.37
N THR A 48 4.68 9.10 -3.36
CA THR A 48 3.76 7.99 -3.13
C THR A 48 4.47 6.82 -2.47
N VAL A 49 3.72 5.95 -1.77
CA VAL A 49 4.24 4.68 -1.24
C VAL A 49 4.97 3.89 -2.34
N SER A 50 4.34 3.73 -3.50
CA SER A 50 4.95 3.08 -4.67
C SER A 50 6.25 3.76 -5.16
N THR A 51 6.35 5.09 -5.07
CA THR A 51 7.57 5.81 -5.46
C THR A 51 8.72 5.49 -4.52
N ILE A 52 8.49 5.51 -3.21
CA ILE A 52 9.51 5.21 -2.21
C ILE A 52 9.95 3.76 -2.33
N ILE A 53 9.02 2.80 -2.41
CA ILE A 53 9.34 1.37 -2.60
C ILE A 53 10.24 1.17 -3.82
N SER A 54 9.86 1.75 -4.97
CA SER A 54 10.64 1.61 -6.20
C SER A 54 12.04 2.22 -6.09
N LYS A 55 12.17 3.40 -5.48
CA LYS A 55 13.44 4.14 -5.39
C LYS A 55 14.39 3.59 -4.32
N THR A 56 13.86 2.83 -3.36
CA THR A 56 14.64 2.26 -2.26
C THR A 56 14.75 0.74 -2.34
N MET A 57 14.39 0.14 -3.47
CA MET A 57 14.45 -1.30 -3.71
C MET A 57 15.87 -1.84 -3.46
N PRO A 58 16.04 -2.95 -2.70
CA PRO A 58 17.34 -3.61 -2.54
C PRO A 58 17.96 -3.99 -3.88
N VAL A 59 19.30 -3.97 -3.94
CA VAL A 59 20.06 -4.25 -5.17
C VAL A 59 19.78 -5.66 -5.68
N GLU A 60 19.65 -6.63 -4.79
CA GLU A 60 19.35 -8.03 -5.11
C GLU A 60 18.00 -8.14 -5.83
N ASN A 61 16.96 -7.49 -5.29
CA ASN A 61 15.63 -7.47 -5.90
C ASN A 61 15.64 -6.75 -7.26
N LEU A 62 16.37 -5.65 -7.37
CA LEU A 62 16.54 -4.93 -8.62
C LEU A 62 17.22 -5.80 -9.69
N MET A 63 18.24 -6.58 -9.31
CA MET A 63 18.91 -7.51 -10.22
C MET A 63 17.99 -8.63 -10.69
N VAL A 64 17.19 -9.21 -9.78
CA VAL A 64 16.19 -10.23 -10.13
C VAL A 64 15.16 -9.68 -11.13
N LEU A 65 14.65 -8.47 -10.87
CA LEU A 65 13.69 -7.81 -11.75
C LEU A 65 14.29 -7.54 -13.14
N ARG A 66 15.54 -7.02 -13.21
CA ARG A 66 16.23 -6.77 -14.48
C ARG A 66 16.43 -8.05 -15.28
N LYS A 67 16.90 -9.13 -14.64
CA LYS A 67 17.08 -10.44 -15.30
C LYS A 67 15.77 -10.96 -15.88
N TRP A 68 14.66 -10.81 -15.15
CA TRP A 68 13.34 -11.19 -15.65
C TRP A 68 12.91 -10.33 -16.84
N GLN A 69 13.07 -9.00 -16.78
CA GLN A 69 12.73 -8.10 -17.89
C GLN A 69 13.56 -8.40 -19.15
N GLU A 70 14.87 -8.61 -19.01
CA GLU A 70 15.75 -8.97 -20.12
C GLU A 70 15.36 -10.31 -20.73
N LYS A 71 15.04 -11.31 -19.90
CA LYS A 71 14.53 -12.59 -20.39
C LYS A 71 13.25 -12.41 -21.19
N MET A 72 12.31 -11.61 -20.70
CA MET A 72 11.03 -11.38 -21.38
C MET A 72 11.22 -10.65 -22.71
N ARG A 73 12.01 -9.58 -22.73
CA ARG A 73 12.36 -8.86 -23.97
C ARG A 73 13.03 -9.76 -25.00
N LYS A 74 13.96 -10.64 -24.58
CA LYS A 74 14.59 -11.63 -25.48
C LYS A 74 13.59 -12.65 -26.04
N GLN A 75 12.55 -13.00 -25.28
CA GLN A 75 11.58 -14.00 -25.70
C GLN A 75 10.49 -13.46 -26.63
N MET A 76 10.02 -12.22 -26.42
CA MET A 76 8.89 -11.68 -27.19
C MET A 76 9.22 -10.46 -28.06
N GLY A 77 10.36 -9.80 -27.84
CA GLY A 77 10.69 -8.51 -28.46
C GLY A 77 10.33 -7.31 -27.56
N ASP A 78 10.99 -6.17 -27.79
CA ASP A 78 10.80 -4.97 -26.95
C ASP A 78 9.41 -4.36 -27.10
N LYS A 79 8.87 -4.35 -28.31
CA LYS A 79 7.54 -3.79 -28.59
C LYS A 79 6.46 -4.63 -27.90
N GLU A 80 6.48 -5.93 -28.13
CA GLU A 80 5.57 -6.90 -27.54
C GLU A 80 5.67 -6.93 -26.02
N PHE A 81 6.87 -6.77 -25.45
CA PHE A 81 7.07 -6.64 -24.02
C PHE A 81 6.40 -5.37 -23.45
N ASN A 82 6.56 -4.23 -24.11
CA ASN A 82 5.91 -3.00 -23.68
C ASN A 82 4.38 -3.10 -23.77
N ASP A 83 3.86 -3.69 -24.85
CA ASP A 83 2.42 -3.94 -25.02
C ASP A 83 1.89 -4.90 -23.96
N TYR A 84 2.66 -5.96 -23.64
CA TYR A 84 2.35 -6.90 -22.56
C TYR A 84 2.24 -6.20 -21.20
N ILE A 85 3.23 -5.39 -20.81
CA ILE A 85 3.21 -4.66 -19.54
C ILE A 85 2.04 -3.67 -19.49
N ALA A 86 1.77 -2.96 -20.59
CA ALA A 86 0.64 -2.03 -20.67
C ALA A 86 -0.70 -2.75 -20.51
N ARG A 87 -0.85 -3.94 -21.10
CA ARG A 87 -2.05 -4.78 -20.96
C ARG A 87 -2.22 -5.30 -19.54
N VAL A 88 -1.16 -5.83 -18.93
CA VAL A 88 -1.16 -6.31 -17.53
C VAL A 88 -1.58 -5.18 -16.58
N LYS A 89 -1.02 -3.98 -16.74
CA LYS A 89 -1.37 -2.83 -15.91
C LYS A 89 -2.83 -2.40 -16.07
N ARG A 90 -3.35 -2.41 -17.30
CA ARG A 90 -4.75 -2.08 -17.58
C ARG A 90 -5.68 -3.11 -16.96
N LEU A 91 -5.40 -4.39 -17.18
CA LEU A 91 -6.17 -5.49 -16.61
C LEU A 91 -6.19 -5.44 -15.08
N GLY A 92 -5.05 -5.17 -14.43
CA GLY A 92 -5.00 -4.98 -12.98
C GLY A 92 -5.94 -3.87 -12.50
N LYS A 93 -5.99 -2.73 -13.22
CA LYS A 93 -6.92 -1.64 -12.90
C LYS A 93 -8.38 -2.07 -13.06
N ASP A 94 -8.70 -2.77 -14.13
CA ASP A 94 -10.07 -3.24 -14.41
C ASP A 94 -10.53 -4.27 -13.36
N VAL A 95 -9.61 -5.14 -12.91
CA VAL A 95 -9.86 -6.08 -11.80
C VAL A 95 -10.06 -5.36 -10.48
N HIS A 96 -9.25 -4.34 -10.14
CA HIS A 96 -9.47 -3.54 -8.92
C HIS A 96 -10.85 -2.86 -8.95
N GLN A 97 -11.26 -2.32 -10.09
CA GLN A 97 -12.60 -1.73 -10.23
C GLN A 97 -13.69 -2.78 -10.02
N ALA A 98 -13.54 -3.97 -10.61
CA ALA A 98 -14.48 -5.08 -10.40
C ALA A 98 -14.59 -5.47 -8.91
N ILE A 99 -13.46 -5.54 -8.20
CA ILE A 99 -13.44 -5.81 -6.76
C ILE A 99 -14.18 -4.69 -6.00
N CYS A 100 -13.94 -3.42 -6.33
CA CYS A 100 -14.63 -2.28 -5.74
C CYS A 100 -16.15 -2.39 -5.92
N ASP A 101 -16.60 -2.67 -7.14
CA ASP A 101 -18.03 -2.81 -7.44
C ASP A 101 -18.66 -3.96 -6.63
N ILE A 102 -17.93 -5.07 -6.41
CA ILE A 102 -18.42 -6.20 -5.62
C ILE A 102 -18.50 -5.87 -4.13
N ILE A 103 -17.43 -5.35 -3.53
CA ILE A 103 -17.41 -5.04 -2.08
C ILE A 103 -18.36 -3.90 -1.72
N GLN A 104 -18.76 -3.08 -2.70
CA GLN A 104 -19.79 -2.05 -2.54
C GLN A 104 -21.22 -2.55 -2.85
N GLY A 105 -21.38 -3.83 -3.19
CA GLY A 105 -22.68 -4.44 -3.49
C GLY A 105 -23.31 -3.96 -4.80
N GLN A 106 -22.54 -3.33 -5.69
CA GLN A 106 -23.01 -2.81 -6.98
C GLN A 106 -23.07 -3.91 -8.05
N ARG A 107 -22.19 -4.91 -7.96
CA ARG A 107 -22.12 -6.06 -8.86
C ARG A 107 -21.84 -7.33 -8.08
N ARG A 108 -22.15 -8.48 -8.67
CA ARG A 108 -21.82 -9.81 -8.15
C ARG A 108 -20.69 -10.43 -8.97
N ILE A 109 -20.07 -11.47 -8.42
CA ILE A 109 -18.97 -12.19 -9.07
C ILE A 109 -19.39 -12.72 -10.45
N GLU A 110 -20.66 -13.16 -10.59
CA GLU A 110 -21.20 -13.71 -11.84
C GLU A 110 -21.40 -12.67 -12.94
N ASP A 111 -21.35 -11.36 -12.62
CA ASP A 111 -21.61 -10.28 -13.57
C ASP A 111 -20.39 -9.92 -14.44
N PHE A 112 -19.25 -10.61 -14.24
CA PHE A 112 -18.00 -10.35 -14.93
C PHE A 112 -17.64 -11.50 -15.89
N SER A 113 -17.13 -11.13 -17.07
CA SER A 113 -16.66 -12.04 -18.11
C SER A 113 -15.14 -11.99 -18.25
N GLU A 114 -14.59 -12.80 -19.16
CA GLU A 114 -13.19 -12.67 -19.57
C GLU A 114 -12.86 -11.22 -19.96
N PRO A 115 -11.65 -10.72 -19.64
CA PRO A 115 -10.55 -11.41 -18.95
C PRO A 115 -10.56 -11.27 -17.40
N ILE A 116 -11.66 -10.80 -16.79
CA ILE A 116 -11.74 -10.44 -15.36
C ILE A 116 -12.29 -11.59 -14.51
N ASP A 117 -13.20 -12.37 -15.08
CA ASP A 117 -13.94 -13.47 -14.45
C ASP A 117 -13.06 -14.42 -13.62
N GLY A 118 -11.87 -14.79 -14.12
CA GLY A 118 -10.92 -15.61 -13.38
C GLY A 118 -10.52 -15.01 -12.03
N TYR A 119 -10.17 -13.73 -12.00
CA TYR A 119 -9.74 -13.04 -10.78
C TYR A 119 -10.88 -12.90 -9.76
N VAL A 120 -12.08 -12.53 -10.21
CA VAL A 120 -13.21 -12.37 -9.28
C VAL A 120 -13.69 -13.72 -8.74
N ARG A 121 -13.65 -14.79 -9.55
CA ARG A 121 -13.89 -16.15 -9.08
C ARG A 121 -12.85 -16.61 -8.06
N SER A 122 -11.58 -16.28 -8.29
CA SER A 122 -10.48 -16.57 -7.36
C SER A 122 -10.77 -15.99 -5.96
N LEU A 123 -11.33 -14.78 -5.89
CA LEU A 123 -11.71 -14.11 -4.65
C LEU A 123 -13.06 -14.57 -4.05
N GLY A 124 -13.73 -15.56 -4.67
CA GLY A 124 -15.03 -16.06 -4.24
C GLY A 124 -15.06 -16.68 -2.84
N THR A 125 -13.90 -17.06 -2.30
CA THR A 125 -13.77 -17.55 -0.91
C THR A 125 -13.57 -16.44 0.11
N ILE A 126 -13.46 -15.17 -0.30
CA ILE A 126 -13.14 -14.03 0.57
C ILE A 126 -14.23 -12.97 0.50
N LEU A 127 -14.63 -12.57 -0.71
CA LEU A 127 -15.62 -11.50 -0.92
C LEU A 127 -16.93 -11.73 -0.18
N PRO A 128 -17.51 -12.96 -0.12
CA PRO A 128 -18.72 -13.22 0.66
C PRO A 128 -18.57 -13.04 2.17
N HIS A 129 -17.34 -13.00 2.69
CA HIS A 129 -17.07 -12.77 4.11
C HIS A 129 -16.89 -11.28 4.45
N VAL A 130 -16.85 -10.38 3.46
CA VAL A 130 -16.88 -8.94 3.69
C VAL A 130 -18.27 -8.56 4.20
N LYS A 131 -18.34 -8.16 5.47
CA LYS A 131 -19.57 -7.72 6.15
C LYS A 131 -19.94 -6.29 5.77
N ALA A 132 -18.95 -5.41 5.72
CA ALA A 132 -19.12 -4.00 5.43
C ALA A 132 -17.84 -3.41 4.84
N THR A 133 -18.01 -2.47 3.94
CA THR A 133 -16.93 -1.73 3.29
C THR A 133 -17.01 -0.27 3.73
N HIS A 134 -15.98 0.20 4.45
CA HIS A 134 -15.98 1.53 5.06
C HIS A 134 -15.31 2.57 4.18
N LEU A 135 -14.21 2.19 3.53
CA LEU A 135 -13.46 3.04 2.61
C LEU A 135 -13.06 2.21 1.39
N VAL A 136 -13.05 2.84 0.22
CA VAL A 136 -12.60 2.27 -1.05
C VAL A 136 -11.79 3.32 -1.80
N GLU A 137 -10.63 2.94 -2.34
CA GLU A 137 -9.80 3.75 -3.22
C GLU A 137 -9.53 5.15 -2.64
N LYS A 138 -9.22 5.19 -1.34
CA LYS A 138 -9.13 6.42 -0.54
C LYS A 138 -7.68 6.92 -0.49
N ASP A 139 -7.49 8.19 -0.80
CA ASP A 139 -6.21 8.85 -0.60
C ASP A 139 -5.89 8.96 0.90
N CYS A 140 -4.64 8.65 1.25
CA CYS A 140 -4.10 8.73 2.61
C CYS A 140 -2.72 9.38 2.59
N PHE A 141 -2.30 9.96 3.71
CA PHE A 141 -0.94 10.49 3.85
C PHE A 141 -0.47 10.46 5.30
N HIS A 142 0.84 10.48 5.49
CA HIS A 142 1.44 10.58 6.82
C HIS A 142 2.22 11.90 6.91
N PRO A 143 1.78 12.88 7.70
CA PRO A 143 2.36 14.22 7.72
C PRO A 143 3.77 14.26 8.32
N LEU A 144 4.06 13.46 9.35
CA LEU A 144 5.42 13.39 9.95
C LEU A 144 6.43 12.70 9.01
N LEU A 145 6.09 11.52 8.50
CA LEU A 145 6.91 10.74 7.57
C LEU A 145 6.88 11.26 6.13
N LYS A 146 6.06 12.28 5.83
CA LYS A 146 5.96 12.98 4.54
C LYS A 146 5.83 12.06 3.32
N TYR A 147 4.95 11.06 3.40
CA TYR A 147 4.54 10.24 2.25
C TYR A 147 3.02 10.27 2.06
N ARG A 148 2.55 9.86 0.88
CA ARG A 148 1.14 9.67 0.57
C ARG A 148 0.88 8.36 -0.16
N GLY A 149 -0.38 8.00 -0.28
CA GLY A 149 -0.81 6.78 -0.95
C GLY A 149 -2.29 6.81 -1.29
N ARG A 150 -2.74 5.73 -1.91
CA ARG A 150 -4.14 5.44 -2.11
C ARG A 150 -4.34 4.00 -1.68
N LEU A 151 -5.09 3.80 -0.60
CA LEU A 151 -5.41 2.46 -0.10
C LEU A 151 -6.53 1.87 -0.95
N ASP A 152 -6.51 0.56 -1.12
CA ASP A 152 -7.53 -0.15 -1.89
C ASP A 152 -8.87 -0.15 -1.14
N SER A 153 -8.92 -0.69 0.08
CA SER A 153 -10.13 -0.61 0.90
C SER A 153 -9.89 -0.87 2.38
N ILE A 154 -10.86 -0.45 3.20
CA ILE A 154 -10.98 -0.84 4.60
C ILE A 154 -12.32 -1.53 4.79
N ASN A 155 -12.27 -2.77 5.25
CA ASN A 155 -13.40 -3.68 5.34
C ASN A 155 -13.55 -4.22 6.76
N SER A 156 -14.76 -4.64 7.10
CA SER A 156 -15.02 -5.51 8.25
C SER A 156 -15.47 -6.87 7.73
N PHE A 157 -14.98 -7.94 8.35
CA PHE A 157 -15.27 -9.32 7.95
C PHE A 157 -16.20 -10.02 8.95
N ASN A 158 -16.89 -11.06 8.49
CA ASN A 158 -17.83 -11.86 9.30
C ASN A 158 -17.15 -12.76 10.36
N VAL A 159 -15.83 -12.97 10.26
CA VAL A 159 -15.07 -13.88 11.12
C VAL A 159 -13.98 -13.11 11.86
N GLY A 160 -13.89 -13.28 13.18
CA GLY A 160 -12.91 -12.61 14.04
C GLY A 160 -13.51 -11.49 14.91
N GLU A 161 -12.64 -10.79 15.64
CA GLU A 161 -13.05 -9.61 16.39
C GLU A 161 -13.53 -8.51 15.43
N SER A 162 -14.54 -7.75 15.86
CA SER A 162 -15.16 -6.70 15.07
C SER A 162 -14.16 -5.56 14.85
N GLY A 163 -13.40 -5.59 13.75
CA GLY A 163 -12.33 -4.64 13.47
C GLY A 163 -12.34 -4.09 12.06
N TYR A 164 -11.67 -2.95 11.89
CA TYR A 164 -11.34 -2.40 10.58
C TYR A 164 -10.08 -3.11 10.08
N VAL A 165 -10.19 -3.76 8.92
CA VAL A 165 -9.09 -4.45 8.25
C VAL A 165 -8.73 -3.69 7.00
N LEU A 166 -7.49 -3.23 6.90
CA LEU A 166 -6.99 -2.66 5.65
C LEU A 166 -6.65 -3.79 4.69
N THR A 167 -7.34 -3.83 3.56
CA THR A 167 -7.22 -4.89 2.56
C THR A 167 -6.51 -4.36 1.33
N GLU A 168 -5.48 -5.07 0.89
CA GLU A 168 -4.79 -4.87 -0.39
C GLU A 168 -5.11 -6.03 -1.33
N TRP A 169 -5.60 -5.71 -2.52
CA TRP A 169 -5.95 -6.69 -3.55
C TRP A 169 -4.79 -6.76 -4.56
N LYS A 170 -4.32 -7.97 -4.88
CA LYS A 170 -3.22 -8.17 -5.83
C LYS A 170 -3.65 -9.13 -6.93
N THR A 171 -3.35 -8.78 -8.18
CA THR A 171 -3.55 -9.69 -9.32
C THR A 171 -2.27 -10.47 -9.60
N VAL A 172 -2.42 -11.77 -9.84
CA VAL A 172 -1.32 -12.65 -10.26
C VAL A 172 -1.67 -13.28 -11.60
N HIS A 173 -0.89 -12.91 -12.61
CA HIS A 173 -1.07 -13.38 -13.99
C HIS A 173 -0.30 -14.68 -14.25
N GLU A 174 0.85 -14.86 -13.60
CA GLU A 174 1.63 -16.10 -13.73
C GLU A 174 1.05 -17.23 -12.87
N SER A 175 1.44 -18.47 -13.18
CA SER A 175 1.08 -19.65 -12.40
C SER A 175 1.72 -19.73 -11.00
N LYS A 176 2.47 -18.72 -10.58
CA LYS A 176 3.11 -18.68 -9.26
C LYS A 176 2.09 -18.34 -8.19
N ARG A 177 2.11 -19.09 -7.09
CA ARG A 177 1.25 -18.84 -5.93
C ARG A 177 2.01 -18.08 -4.84
N VAL A 178 1.35 -17.09 -4.25
CA VAL A 178 1.89 -16.27 -3.16
C VAL A 178 1.20 -16.68 -1.87
N THR A 179 1.70 -17.77 -1.30
CA THR A 179 1.07 -18.48 -0.19
C THR A 179 1.59 -18.06 1.20
N SER A 180 2.53 -17.10 1.27
CA SER A 180 3.15 -16.69 2.53
C SER A 180 3.72 -15.27 2.46
N LEU A 181 3.93 -14.64 3.63
CA LEU A 181 4.44 -13.26 3.73
C LEU A 181 5.85 -13.10 3.15
N GLU A 182 6.70 -14.13 3.23
CA GLU A 182 8.06 -14.10 2.67
C GLU A 182 8.05 -14.05 1.14
N LYS A 183 6.98 -14.57 0.52
CA LYS A 183 6.77 -14.54 -0.94
C LYS A 183 6.02 -13.29 -1.40
N ALA A 184 5.51 -12.48 -0.47
CA ALA A 184 4.66 -11.33 -0.75
C ALA A 184 5.44 -10.06 -1.15
N TYR A 185 6.77 -10.13 -1.21
CA TYR A 185 7.67 -9.02 -1.55
C TYR A 185 7.36 -7.77 -0.70
N ASP A 186 7.03 -6.65 -1.36
CA ASP A 186 6.76 -5.37 -0.70
C ASP A 186 5.30 -5.21 -0.25
N ALA A 187 4.40 -6.15 -0.57
CA ALA A 187 2.98 -6.00 -0.26
C ALA A 187 2.67 -5.86 1.25
N PRO A 188 3.32 -6.62 2.17
CA PRO A 188 3.13 -6.42 3.60
C PRO A 188 3.57 -5.03 4.07
N MET A 189 4.68 -4.53 3.54
CA MET A 189 5.18 -3.19 3.82
C MET A 189 4.25 -2.10 3.26
N GLN A 190 3.64 -2.33 2.09
CA GLN A 190 2.66 -1.43 1.50
C GLN A 190 1.39 -1.33 2.38
N VAL A 191 0.86 -2.46 2.85
CA VAL A 191 -0.28 -2.50 3.79
C VAL A 191 0.04 -1.75 5.07
N ALA A 192 1.22 -2.00 5.67
CA ALA A 192 1.66 -1.31 6.88
C ALA A 192 1.80 0.22 6.67
N ALA A 193 2.34 0.65 5.52
CA ALA A 193 2.43 2.06 5.17
C ALA A 193 1.05 2.72 5.07
N TYR A 194 0.08 2.07 4.41
CA TYR A 194 -1.28 2.62 4.33
C TYR A 194 -2.00 2.61 5.68
N ALA A 195 -1.81 1.57 6.50
CA ALA A 195 -2.37 1.49 7.84
C ALA A 195 -1.83 2.63 8.72
N GLY A 196 -0.52 2.87 8.70
CA GLY A 196 0.09 3.98 9.44
C GLY A 196 -0.40 5.34 8.96
N ALA A 197 -0.51 5.57 7.64
CA ALA A 197 -1.04 6.82 7.11
C ALA A 197 -2.51 7.04 7.49
N TYR A 198 -3.36 6.02 7.35
CA TYR A 198 -4.75 6.07 7.76
C TYR A 198 -4.88 6.30 9.26
N ASN A 199 -4.23 5.48 10.10
CA ASN A 199 -4.30 5.62 11.55
C ASN A 199 -3.82 7.01 12.00
N PHE A 200 -2.79 7.56 11.38
CA PHE A 200 -2.29 8.88 11.76
C PHE A 200 -3.28 10.02 11.42
N THR A 201 -4.05 9.88 10.33
CA THR A 201 -4.87 10.97 9.77
C THR A 201 -6.38 10.72 9.79
N ARG A 202 -6.85 9.57 10.28
CA ARG A 202 -8.26 9.26 10.45
C ARG A 202 -8.92 10.27 11.39
N SER A 203 -10.20 10.54 11.18
CA SER A 203 -10.98 11.31 12.15
C SER A 203 -11.08 10.54 13.48
N PRO A 204 -11.13 11.20 14.65
CA PRO A 204 -11.18 10.53 15.95
C PRO A 204 -12.38 9.60 16.18
N ASP A 205 -13.48 9.81 15.46
CA ASP A 205 -14.68 8.97 15.45
C ASP A 205 -14.53 7.69 14.61
N MET A 206 -13.50 7.63 13.75
CA MET A 206 -13.24 6.48 12.91
C MET A 206 -12.37 5.44 13.64
N PRO A 207 -12.75 4.14 13.59
CA PRO A 207 -11.96 3.08 14.17
C PRO A 207 -10.53 3.02 13.62
N GLU A 208 -9.61 2.63 14.50
CA GLU A 208 -8.24 2.30 14.14
C GLU A 208 -8.18 1.02 13.31
N VAL A 209 -7.34 1.00 12.28
CA VAL A 209 -6.96 -0.25 11.62
C VAL A 209 -5.93 -0.96 12.47
N ARG A 210 -6.27 -2.16 12.93
CA ARG A 210 -5.38 -3.01 13.74
C ARG A 210 -4.97 -4.31 13.04
N GLN A 211 -5.51 -4.56 11.85
CA GLN A 211 -5.21 -5.74 11.06
C GLN A 211 -5.08 -5.38 9.58
N GLY A 212 -4.14 -6.04 8.90
CA GLY A 212 -3.97 -5.99 7.45
C GLY A 212 -4.38 -7.30 6.80
N LEU A 213 -4.80 -7.24 5.56
CA LEU A 213 -5.10 -8.42 4.73
C LEU A 213 -4.59 -8.17 3.31
N ILE A 214 -3.89 -9.16 2.76
CA ILE A 214 -3.49 -9.17 1.34
C ILE A 214 -4.17 -10.36 0.69
N ALA A 215 -4.92 -10.13 -0.38
CA ALA A 215 -5.55 -11.18 -1.15
C ALA A 215 -4.97 -11.24 -2.56
N TYR A 216 -4.41 -12.38 -2.93
CA TYR A 216 -3.86 -12.63 -4.26
C TYR A 216 -4.89 -13.33 -5.14
N ALA A 217 -5.49 -12.57 -6.06
CA ALA A 217 -6.42 -13.04 -7.06
C ALA A 217 -5.68 -13.64 -8.27
N TYR A 218 -6.01 -14.86 -8.64
CA TYR A 218 -5.37 -15.60 -9.72
C TYR A 218 -6.19 -15.59 -11.00
N ALA A 219 -5.51 -15.35 -12.13
CA ALA A 219 -6.13 -15.27 -13.47
C ALA A 219 -6.90 -16.53 -13.88
N ASP A 220 -6.47 -17.69 -13.37
CA ASP A 220 -7.04 -19.00 -13.69
C ASP A 220 -8.24 -19.38 -12.81
N GLY A 221 -8.65 -18.51 -11.89
CA GLY A 221 -9.75 -18.79 -10.96
C GLY A 221 -9.39 -19.72 -9.81
N TYR A 222 -8.11 -20.08 -9.63
CA TYR A 222 -7.68 -20.81 -8.45
C TYR A 222 -8.04 -20.01 -7.18
N PRO A 223 -8.51 -20.63 -6.09
CA PRO A 223 -8.87 -19.91 -4.87
C PRO A 223 -7.76 -18.98 -4.39
N ALA A 224 -8.11 -17.74 -4.06
CA ALA A 224 -7.16 -16.72 -3.67
C ALA A 224 -6.44 -17.09 -2.36
N ASP A 225 -5.14 -16.80 -2.32
CA ASP A 225 -4.36 -16.86 -1.08
C ASP A 225 -4.58 -15.57 -0.28
N VAL A 226 -4.82 -15.74 1.03
CA VAL A 226 -5.02 -14.64 1.98
C VAL A 226 -3.88 -14.62 2.96
N LEU A 227 -3.20 -13.48 3.05
CA LEU A 227 -2.17 -13.23 4.05
C LEU A 227 -2.71 -12.22 5.05
N ILE A 228 -2.76 -12.61 6.32
CA ILE A 228 -3.22 -11.76 7.42
C ILE A 228 -1.99 -11.18 8.11
N LEU A 229 -2.04 -9.87 8.35
CA LEU A 229 -1.06 -9.17 9.18
C LEU A 229 -1.76 -8.80 10.49
N ASP A 230 -1.37 -9.44 11.57
CA ASP A 230 -1.76 -9.04 12.93
C ASP A 230 -1.04 -7.74 13.36
N GLU A 231 -1.33 -7.27 14.57
CA GLU A 231 -0.75 -6.03 15.08
C GLU A 231 0.78 -6.04 15.13
N VAL A 232 1.36 -7.17 15.57
CA VAL A 232 2.81 -7.35 15.67
C VAL A 232 3.45 -7.32 14.29
N THR A 233 2.82 -7.99 13.32
CA THR A 233 3.26 -8.04 11.93
C THR A 233 3.13 -6.68 11.24
N LEU A 234 2.04 -5.96 11.48
CA LEU A 234 1.85 -4.59 10.97
C LEU A 234 2.94 -3.66 11.50
N GLU A 235 3.19 -3.67 12.81
CA GLU A 235 4.23 -2.85 13.41
C GLU A 235 5.61 -3.21 12.85
N HIS A 236 5.93 -4.49 12.73
CA HIS A 236 7.20 -4.96 12.15
C HIS A 236 7.43 -4.42 10.72
N TYR A 237 6.44 -4.59 9.84
CA TYR A 237 6.54 -4.08 8.47
C TYR A 237 6.48 -2.56 8.40
N PHE A 238 5.80 -1.90 9.34
CA PHE A 238 5.80 -0.45 9.45
C PHE A 238 7.18 0.09 9.82
N GLN A 239 7.89 -0.52 10.77
CA GLN A 239 9.28 -0.12 11.09
C GLN A 239 10.23 -0.30 9.89
N THR A 240 10.02 -1.37 9.11
CA THR A 240 10.72 -1.57 7.83
C THR A 240 10.39 -0.44 6.85
N TRP A 241 9.11 -0.06 6.74
CA TRP A 241 8.67 1.07 5.92
C TRP A 241 9.29 2.41 6.35
N VAL A 242 9.33 2.72 7.66
CA VAL A 242 9.98 3.93 8.17
C VAL A 242 11.44 3.99 7.71
N SER A 243 12.16 2.87 7.79
CA SER A 243 13.54 2.78 7.31
C SER A 243 13.66 3.07 5.80
N ARG A 244 12.69 2.64 4.98
CA ARG A 244 12.65 2.97 3.53
C ARG A 244 12.37 4.46 3.30
N VAL A 245 11.47 5.07 4.07
CA VAL A 245 11.19 6.51 3.99
C VAL A 245 12.45 7.32 4.30
N GLU A 246 13.18 6.96 5.35
CA GLU A 246 14.45 7.59 5.70
C GLU A 246 15.47 7.48 4.56
N ALA A 247 15.68 6.26 4.04
CA ALA A 247 16.60 6.02 2.94
C ALA A 247 16.25 6.85 1.69
N TYR A 248 14.95 6.96 1.37
CA TYR A 248 14.46 7.78 0.26
C TYR A 248 14.83 9.25 0.46
N HIS A 249 14.54 9.83 1.62
CA HIS A 249 14.84 11.24 1.88
C HIS A 249 16.35 11.53 1.98
N GLN A 250 17.15 10.58 2.49
CA GLN A 250 18.60 10.68 2.46
C GLN A 250 19.14 10.72 1.03
N SER A 251 18.61 9.85 0.15
CA SER A 251 19.05 9.80 -1.26
C SER A 251 18.79 11.11 -2.03
N LEU A 252 17.74 11.86 -1.66
CA LEU A 252 17.45 13.16 -2.26
C LEU A 252 18.44 14.25 -1.82
N ARG A 253 18.90 14.21 -0.55
CA ARG A 253 19.86 15.18 0.00
C ARG A 253 21.28 14.98 -0.51
N SER A 254 21.64 13.77 -0.96
CA SER A 254 22.96 13.47 -1.52
C SER A 254 23.13 13.86 -3.00
N ILE A 255 22.06 14.31 -3.65
CA ILE A 255 22.05 14.72 -5.06
C ILE A 255 22.14 16.25 -5.20
N ASP A 256 21.90 16.99 -4.10
CA ASP A 256 22.11 18.44 -3.97
C ASP A 256 23.53 18.75 -3.42
#